data_AF-A0AAN7HKC1-F1
#
_entry.id   AF-A0AAN7HKC1-F1
#
_cell.length_a   1.000
_cell.length_b   1.000
_cell.length_c   1.000
_cell.angle_alpha   90.00
_cell.angle_beta   90.00
_cell.angle_gamma   90.00
#
_symmetry.space_group_name_H-M   'P 1'
#
loop_
_entity.id
_entity.type
_entity.pdbx_description
1 polymer ?
#
loop_
_entity_poly.entity_id
_entity_poly.type
_entity_poly.pdbx_seq_one_letter_code
_entity_poly.pdbx_strand_id
1 'polypeptide(L)'
;MATPKYRFIPLPYMQEVAARLASETPTLIRGSLYTYRLPLLSEKIRPIISREVTNDLKNWAKAEQKVVTPTTKSRFLRLKAPDSLWTDEGYTSLLVPLFDRTIQVSVRARGSDEEALIDWGCESILHLDERMGIRTLTEDIDFHLNIFQLTVTPGTMAEEEYDGDTGV
;
A
#
# COMPACT_ATOMS: atom_id res chain seq x y z
N MET A 1 3.01 -5.30 -22.36
CA MET A 1 1.90 -5.33 -21.39
C MET A 1 2.45 -4.87 -20.05
N ALA A 2 1.69 -4.11 -19.25
CA ALA A 2 2.20 -3.58 -17.99
C ALA A 2 2.01 -4.62 -16.89
N THR A 3 3.12 -5.15 -16.38
CA THR A 3 3.14 -6.11 -15.27
C THR A 3 2.70 -5.41 -13.97
N PRO A 4 1.92 -6.07 -13.10
CA PRO A 4 1.57 -5.55 -11.79
C PRO A 4 2.80 -5.17 -10.94
N LYS A 5 2.88 -3.91 -10.50
CA LYS A 5 3.95 -3.41 -9.62
C LYS A 5 3.45 -3.21 -8.19
N TYR A 6 3.73 -4.19 -7.34
CA TYR A 6 3.40 -4.13 -5.91
C TYR A 6 4.54 -4.74 -5.09
N ARG A 7 4.55 -4.46 -3.78
CA ARG A 7 5.47 -5.12 -2.83
C ARG A 7 4.84 -5.21 -1.45
N PHE A 8 5.34 -6.16 -0.66
CA PHE A 8 5.03 -6.26 0.75
C PHE A 8 6.10 -5.55 1.57
N ILE A 9 5.67 -4.69 2.48
CA ILE A 9 6.53 -4.10 3.50
C ILE A 9 6.25 -4.85 4.80
N PRO A 10 7.22 -5.57 5.38
CA PRO A 10 7.03 -6.29 6.62
C PRO A 10 6.56 -5.37 7.76
N LEU A 11 5.62 -5.87 8.56
CA LEU A 11 5.17 -5.26 9.80
C LEU A 11 5.43 -6.21 10.98
N PRO A 12 6.71 -6.43 11.36
CA PRO A 12 7.05 -7.38 12.42
C PRO A 12 6.33 -7.05 13.74
N TYR A 13 6.10 -5.77 14.04
CA TYR A 13 5.43 -5.31 15.26
C TYR A 13 3.89 -5.41 15.22
N MET A 14 3.28 -5.57 14.04
CA MET A 14 1.82 -5.70 13.95
C MET A 14 1.32 -7.04 14.48
N GLN A 15 2.14 -8.09 14.52
CA GLN A 15 1.78 -9.33 15.18
C GLN A 15 1.55 -9.12 16.69
N GLU A 16 2.41 -8.34 17.36
CA GLU A 16 2.27 -8.02 18.78
C GLU A 16 1.08 -7.09 19.05
N VAL A 17 0.85 -6.11 18.17
CA VAL A 17 -0.29 -5.19 18.27
C VAL A 17 -1.61 -5.94 18.02
N ALA A 18 -1.66 -6.78 16.99
CA ALA A 18 -2.82 -7.63 16.68
C ALA A 18 -3.09 -8.64 17.81
N ALA A 19 -2.05 -9.28 18.36
CA ALA A 19 -2.17 -10.20 19.48
C ALA A 19 -2.68 -9.52 20.76
N ARG A 20 -2.18 -8.32 21.08
CA ARG A 20 -2.72 -7.50 22.19
C ARG A 20 -4.17 -7.09 21.98
N LEU A 21 -4.54 -6.76 20.74
CA LEU A 21 -5.93 -6.39 20.44
C LEU A 21 -6.87 -7.60 20.49
N ALA A 22 -6.40 -8.78 20.07
CA ALA A 22 -7.13 -10.02 20.17
C ALA A 22 -7.32 -10.48 21.62
N SER A 23 -6.34 -10.25 22.51
CA SER A 23 -6.43 -10.60 23.94
C SER A 23 -7.28 -9.63 24.77
N GLU A 24 -7.41 -8.38 24.35
CA GLU A 24 -8.23 -7.35 25.00
C GLU A 24 -9.72 -7.36 24.59
N THR A 25 -10.18 -8.36 23.82
CA THR A 25 -11.53 -8.38 23.23
C THR A 25 -12.25 -9.74 23.42
N PRO A 26 -13.38 -9.82 24.16
CA PRO A 26 -14.18 -11.03 24.26
C PRO A 26 -14.80 -11.43 22.91
N THR A 27 -14.79 -12.73 22.63
CA THR A 27 -15.15 -13.39 21.36
C THR A 27 -16.55 -13.06 20.80
N LEU A 28 -17.46 -12.52 21.63
CA LEU A 28 -18.89 -12.35 21.33
C LEU A 28 -19.26 -11.07 20.57
N ILE A 29 -18.31 -10.17 20.29
CA ILE A 29 -18.62 -8.88 19.65
C ILE A 29 -17.72 -8.60 18.44
N ARG A 30 -17.46 -9.63 17.63
CA ARG A 30 -16.64 -9.49 16.41
C ARG A 30 -17.38 -8.84 15.24
N GLY A 31 -18.71 -8.80 15.24
CA GLY A 31 -19.49 -8.28 14.10
C GLY A 31 -19.72 -6.77 14.10
N SER A 32 -19.92 -6.14 15.27
CA SER A 32 -20.40 -4.74 15.37
C SER A 32 -19.45 -3.77 16.07
N LEU A 33 -18.39 -4.24 16.74
CA LEU A 33 -17.42 -3.39 17.45
C LEU A 33 -16.13 -3.10 16.68
N TYR A 34 -15.89 -3.71 15.52
CA TYR A 34 -14.70 -3.40 14.72
C TYR A 34 -14.68 -1.92 14.32
N THR A 35 -15.84 -1.31 14.04
CA THR A 35 -15.97 0.14 13.76
C THR A 35 -15.57 1.04 14.93
N TYR A 36 -15.76 0.60 16.18
CA TYR A 36 -15.46 1.41 17.38
C TYR A 36 -13.99 1.40 17.81
N ARG A 37 -13.20 0.41 17.37
CA ARG A 37 -11.76 0.31 17.71
C ARG A 37 -10.80 0.75 16.60
N LEU A 38 -11.30 1.02 15.39
CA LEU A 38 -10.52 1.61 14.27
C LEU A 38 -9.80 2.92 14.65
N PRO A 39 -10.40 3.86 15.41
CA PRO A 39 -9.70 5.07 15.82
C PRO A 39 -8.52 4.79 16.77
N LEU A 40 -8.67 3.85 17.71
CA LEU A 40 -7.60 3.47 18.65
C LEU A 40 -6.45 2.74 17.93
N LEU A 41 -6.80 1.88 16.97
CA LEU A 41 -5.86 1.26 16.04
C LEU A 41 -5.12 2.32 15.22
N SER A 42 -5.83 3.32 14.69
CA SER A 42 -5.24 4.45 13.98
C SER A 42 -4.19 5.17 14.82
N GLU A 43 -4.50 5.49 16.07
CA GLU A 43 -3.61 6.25 16.94
C GLU A 43 -2.35 5.46 17.30
N LYS A 44 -2.48 4.15 17.49
CA LYS A 44 -1.34 3.27 17.81
C LYS A 44 -0.49 2.91 16.59
N ILE A 45 -1.11 2.78 15.41
CA ILE A 45 -0.43 2.41 14.17
C ILE A 45 0.24 3.65 13.51
N ARG A 46 -0.34 4.85 13.66
CA ARG A 46 0.15 6.09 13.02
C ARG A 46 1.65 6.39 13.30
N PRO A 47 2.19 6.24 14.52
CA PRO A 47 3.62 6.43 14.79
C PRO A 47 4.53 5.37 14.13
N ILE A 48 4.03 4.15 13.95
CA ILE A 48 4.76 3.02 13.35
C ILE A 48 4.81 3.18 11.83
N ILE A 49 3.67 3.50 11.21
CA ILE A 49 3.61 3.88 9.79
C ILE A 49 4.50 5.10 9.52
N SER A 50 4.49 6.10 10.40
CA SER A 50 5.12 7.38 10.08
C SER A 50 6.64 7.34 10.02
N ARG A 51 7.32 6.43 10.73
CA ARG A 51 8.79 6.42 10.78
C ARG A 51 9.44 5.31 9.94
N GLU A 52 9.07 4.06 10.17
CA GLU A 52 9.75 2.93 9.51
C GLU A 52 9.26 2.76 8.07
N VAL A 53 7.94 2.76 7.89
CA VAL A 53 7.31 2.57 6.57
C VAL A 53 7.55 3.78 5.67
N THR A 54 7.52 5.00 6.22
CA THR A 54 7.86 6.22 5.46
C THR A 54 9.29 6.21 4.95
N ASN A 55 10.26 5.70 5.73
CA ASN A 55 11.66 5.64 5.28
C ASN A 55 11.85 4.62 4.16
N ASP A 56 11.26 3.44 4.30
CA ASP A 56 11.25 2.44 3.24
C ASP A 56 10.59 3.00 1.95
N LEU A 57 9.46 3.69 2.07
CA LEU A 57 8.78 4.31 0.93
C LEU A 57 9.63 5.39 0.26
N LYS A 58 10.35 6.22 1.04
CA LYS A 58 11.28 7.23 0.50
C LYS A 58 12.47 6.61 -0.22
N ASN A 59 13.02 5.52 0.32
CA ASN A 59 14.14 4.81 -0.30
C ASN A 59 13.72 4.18 -1.63
N TRP A 60 12.54 3.55 -1.66
CA TRP A 60 11.95 3.05 -2.91
C TRP A 60 11.73 4.17 -3.92
N ALA A 61 11.09 5.27 -3.51
CA ALA A 61 10.84 6.39 -4.42
C ALA A 61 12.12 6.95 -5.02
N LYS A 62 13.18 7.09 -4.20
CA LYS A 62 14.50 7.53 -4.66
C LYS A 62 15.09 6.59 -5.71
N ALA A 63 14.96 5.26 -5.53
CA ALA A 63 15.41 4.28 -6.52
C ALA A 63 14.66 4.41 -7.86
N GLU A 64 13.39 4.79 -7.80
CA GLU A 64 12.55 5.10 -8.97
C GLU A 64 12.72 6.53 -9.51
N GLN A 65 13.72 7.29 -9.02
CA GLN A 65 13.95 8.70 -9.35
C GLN A 65 12.76 9.63 -9.04
N LYS A 66 11.93 9.24 -8.06
CA LYS A 66 10.73 9.95 -7.60
C LYS A 66 10.92 10.48 -6.18
N VAL A 67 10.12 11.49 -5.86
CA VAL A 67 9.91 12.00 -4.51
C VAL A 67 8.50 11.64 -4.07
N VAL A 68 8.39 11.02 -2.89
CA VAL A 68 7.09 10.73 -2.24
C VAL A 68 6.74 11.82 -1.24
N THR A 69 5.55 12.38 -1.40
CA THR A 69 4.99 13.37 -0.45
C THR A 69 3.69 12.82 0.13
N PRO A 70 3.55 12.77 1.48
CA PRO A 70 2.29 12.32 2.08
C PRO A 70 1.16 13.27 1.69
N THR A 71 0.01 12.71 1.35
CA THR A 71 -1.22 13.50 1.15
C THR A 71 -2.01 13.58 2.45
N THR A 72 -3.00 14.48 2.51
CA THR A 72 -3.99 14.49 3.60
C THR A 72 -5.01 13.36 3.48
N LYS A 73 -4.98 12.57 2.40
CA LYS A 73 -5.95 11.52 2.09
C LYS A 73 -5.53 10.18 2.71
N SER A 74 -5.68 10.10 4.03
CA SER A 74 -5.57 8.85 4.79
C SER A 74 -6.95 8.49 5.33
N ARG A 75 -7.43 7.25 5.10
CA ARG A 75 -8.79 6.85 5.49
C ARG A 75 -8.95 5.35 5.70
N PHE A 76 -9.89 4.99 6.56
CA PHE A 76 -10.36 3.63 6.74
C PHE A 76 -11.31 3.26 5.61
N LEU A 77 -11.09 2.09 5.00
CA LEU A 77 -11.94 1.58 3.94
C LEU A 77 -12.29 0.12 4.20
N ARG A 78 -13.54 -0.21 3.89
CA ARG A 78 -13.98 -1.57 3.62
C ARG A 78 -14.10 -1.71 2.11
N LEU A 79 -13.35 -2.63 1.52
CA LEU A 79 -13.55 -3.05 0.13
C LEU A 79 -14.45 -4.28 0.14
N LYS A 80 -15.65 -4.15 -0.43
CA LYS A 80 -16.60 -5.26 -0.51
C LYS A 80 -16.23 -6.22 -1.62
N ALA A 81 -16.55 -7.49 -1.48
CA ALA A 81 -16.42 -8.41 -2.61
C ALA A 81 -17.56 -8.19 -3.62
N PRO A 82 -17.31 -8.13 -4.95
CA PRO A 82 -16.03 -8.26 -5.66
C PRO A 82 -15.45 -6.91 -6.15
N ASP A 83 -15.60 -5.84 -5.37
CA ASP A 83 -15.18 -4.49 -5.74
C ASP A 83 -13.66 -4.36 -5.85
N SER A 84 -13.23 -3.32 -6.58
CA SER A 84 -11.83 -2.98 -6.77
C SER A 84 -11.53 -1.56 -6.31
N LEU A 85 -10.37 -1.39 -5.68
CA LEU A 85 -9.78 -0.09 -5.37
C LEU A 85 -8.59 0.15 -6.31
N TRP A 86 -8.44 1.39 -6.77
CA TRP A 86 -7.36 1.77 -7.66
C TRP A 86 -6.54 2.93 -7.11
N THR A 87 -5.23 2.83 -7.30
CA THR A 87 -4.30 3.96 -7.24
C THR A 87 -4.35 4.70 -8.58
N ASP A 88 -4.31 6.04 -8.51
CA ASP A 88 -4.29 6.90 -9.70
C ASP A 88 -2.86 7.17 -10.17
N GLU A 89 -2.72 7.70 -11.38
CA GLU A 89 -1.44 8.13 -11.93
C GLU A 89 -0.83 9.27 -11.10
N GLY A 90 0.49 9.24 -10.88
CA GLY A 90 1.17 10.22 -10.01
C GLY A 90 0.91 10.03 -8.51
N TYR A 91 0.32 8.89 -8.11
CA TYR A 91 0.13 8.53 -6.71
C TYR A 91 0.60 7.11 -6.43
N THR A 92 0.98 6.84 -5.18
CA THR A 92 1.20 5.50 -4.64
C THR A 92 0.35 5.31 -3.38
N SER A 93 0.01 4.05 -3.07
CA SER A 93 -0.85 3.71 -1.94
C SER A 93 -0.19 2.68 -1.03
N LEU A 94 -0.34 2.87 0.27
CA LEU A 94 -0.05 1.87 1.30
C LEU A 94 -1.36 1.40 1.93
N LEU A 95 -1.60 0.10 1.86
CA LEU A 95 -2.77 -0.56 2.43
C LEU A 95 -2.30 -1.34 3.66
N VAL A 96 -2.72 -0.88 4.84
CA VAL A 96 -2.39 -1.52 6.10
C VAL A 96 -3.54 -2.45 6.47
N PRO A 97 -3.28 -3.76 6.63
CA PRO A 97 -4.34 -4.73 6.89
C PRO A 97 -4.98 -4.49 8.26
N LEU A 98 -6.30 -4.61 8.35
CA LEU A 98 -7.06 -4.54 9.60
C LEU A 98 -7.83 -5.84 9.88
N PHE A 99 -7.35 -6.92 9.30
CA PHE A 99 -7.81 -8.30 9.49
C PHE A 99 -6.71 -9.12 10.17
N ASP A 100 -7.05 -10.31 10.67
CA ASP A 100 -6.18 -11.17 11.50
C ASP A 100 -5.82 -12.51 10.84
N ARG A 101 -6.09 -12.65 9.55
CA ARG A 101 -5.85 -13.86 8.75
C ARG A 101 -5.16 -13.53 7.44
N THR A 102 -4.66 -14.54 6.75
CA THR A 102 -4.26 -14.41 5.35
C THR A 102 -5.49 -14.44 4.46
N ILE A 103 -5.58 -13.50 3.53
CA ILE A 103 -6.64 -13.40 2.53
C ILE A 103 -6.05 -13.45 1.13
N GLN A 104 -6.77 -14.03 0.18
CA GLN A 104 -6.35 -13.98 -1.22
C GLN A 104 -6.95 -12.74 -1.90
N VAL A 105 -6.10 -11.94 -2.54
CA VAL A 105 -6.50 -10.76 -3.31
C VAL A 105 -5.90 -10.80 -4.70
N SER A 106 -6.58 -10.16 -5.65
CA SER A 106 -6.07 -9.96 -7.01
C SER A 106 -5.49 -8.56 -7.13
N VAL A 107 -4.29 -8.44 -7.68
CA VAL A 107 -3.63 -7.16 -7.98
C VAL A 107 -3.41 -7.06 -9.48
N ARG A 108 -3.75 -5.91 -10.06
CA ARG A 108 -3.69 -5.69 -11.52
C ARG A 108 -3.24 -4.27 -11.87
N ALA A 109 -2.54 -4.12 -12.98
CA ALA A 109 -2.25 -2.82 -13.54
C ALA A 109 -3.46 -2.26 -14.30
N ARG A 110 -3.68 -0.95 -14.24
CA ARG A 110 -4.83 -0.31 -14.89
C ARG A 110 -4.67 -0.36 -16.41
N GLY A 111 -5.67 -0.97 -17.06
CA GLY A 111 -5.66 -1.23 -18.51
C GLY A 111 -4.91 -2.50 -18.91
N SER A 112 -4.48 -3.32 -17.95
CA SER A 112 -3.96 -4.67 -18.18
C SER A 112 -5.01 -5.72 -17.81
N ASP A 113 -5.03 -6.82 -18.56
CA ASP A 113 -5.76 -8.05 -18.25
C ASP A 113 -4.92 -9.03 -17.42
N GLU A 114 -3.62 -8.76 -17.27
CA GLU A 114 -2.75 -9.53 -16.39
C GLU A 114 -3.10 -9.23 -14.92
N GLU A 115 -3.48 -10.28 -14.19
CA GLU A 115 -3.69 -10.24 -12.75
C GLU A 115 -2.67 -11.12 -12.02
N ALA A 116 -2.23 -10.64 -10.85
CA ALA A 116 -1.45 -11.39 -9.90
C ALA A 116 -2.35 -11.75 -8.71
N LEU A 117 -2.55 -13.04 -8.46
CA LEU A 117 -3.19 -13.53 -7.24
C LEU A 117 -2.14 -13.60 -6.14
N ILE A 118 -2.42 -12.95 -5.02
CA ILE A 118 -1.49 -12.90 -3.88
C ILE A 118 -2.20 -13.23 -2.58
N ASP A 119 -1.47 -13.90 -1.71
CA ASP A 119 -1.85 -14.12 -0.32
C ASP A 119 -1.33 -12.93 0.50
N TRP A 120 -2.26 -12.17 1.08
CA TRP A 120 -1.96 -11.00 1.90
C TRP A 120 -2.36 -11.25 3.34
N GLY A 121 -1.35 -11.28 4.23
CA GLY A 121 -1.54 -11.44 5.67
C GLY A 121 -1.42 -10.15 6.47
N CYS A 122 -1.82 -10.21 7.74
CA CYS A 122 -1.83 -9.07 8.67
C CYS A 122 -0.42 -8.60 9.08
N GLU A 123 0.60 -9.41 8.79
CA GLU A 123 2.02 -9.18 9.04
C GLU A 123 2.70 -8.28 8.01
N SER A 124 2.00 -7.77 7.00
CA SER A 124 2.59 -6.93 5.96
C SER A 124 1.67 -5.83 5.44
N ILE A 125 2.26 -4.68 5.12
CA ILE A 125 1.59 -3.62 4.33
C ILE A 125 1.70 -4.00 2.86
N LEU A 126 0.59 -3.90 2.15
CA LEU A 126 0.61 -3.97 0.69
C LEU A 126 0.86 -2.57 0.13
N HIS A 127 2.00 -2.39 -0.54
CA HIS A 127 2.33 -1.19 -1.30
C HIS A 127 1.93 -1.38 -2.76
N LEU A 128 1.07 -0.50 -3.25
CA LEU A 128 0.61 -0.45 -4.64
C LEU A 128 1.21 0.78 -5.33
N ASP A 129 1.98 0.57 -6.40
CA ASP A 129 2.51 1.64 -7.24
C ASP A 129 1.38 2.39 -7.99
N GLU A 130 1.75 3.40 -8.75
CA GLU A 130 0.82 4.15 -9.58
C GLU A 130 0.07 3.25 -10.55
N ARG A 131 -1.20 3.60 -10.79
CA ARG A 131 -2.09 2.86 -11.71
C ARG A 131 -2.26 1.38 -11.35
N MET A 132 -1.97 0.97 -10.13
CA MET A 132 -2.25 -0.37 -9.63
C MET A 132 -3.61 -0.45 -8.96
N GLY A 133 -4.26 -1.60 -9.07
CA GLY A 133 -5.54 -1.88 -8.42
C GLY A 133 -5.48 -3.16 -7.62
N ILE A 134 -6.26 -3.20 -6.54
CA ILE A 134 -6.54 -4.39 -5.73
C ILE A 134 -8.02 -4.73 -5.84
N ARG A 135 -8.31 -6.02 -5.94
CA ARG A 135 -9.66 -6.58 -5.93
C ARG A 135 -9.73 -7.69 -4.88
N THR A 136 -10.78 -7.68 -4.08
CA THR A 136 -11.12 -8.85 -3.26
C THR A 136 -12.01 -9.81 -4.06
N LEU A 137 -11.80 -11.12 -3.87
CA LEU A 137 -12.48 -12.16 -4.63
C LEU A 137 -13.68 -12.74 -3.89
N THR A 138 -13.50 -13.09 -2.61
CA THR A 138 -14.43 -13.95 -1.87
C THR A 138 -14.98 -13.33 -0.61
N GLU A 139 -14.35 -12.28 -0.08
CA GLU A 139 -14.69 -11.73 1.23
C GLU A 139 -14.46 -10.22 1.33
N ASP A 140 -15.22 -9.54 2.18
CA ASP A 140 -14.98 -8.12 2.45
C ASP A 140 -13.68 -7.95 3.23
N ILE A 141 -12.91 -6.91 2.88
CA ILE A 141 -11.62 -6.64 3.51
C ILE A 141 -11.60 -5.23 4.09
N ASP A 142 -11.14 -5.12 5.33
CA ASP A 142 -10.96 -3.85 6.04
C ASP A 142 -9.47 -3.49 6.04
N PHE A 143 -9.14 -2.26 5.66
CA PHE A 143 -7.77 -1.76 5.66
C PHE A 143 -7.70 -0.24 5.88
N HIS A 144 -6.53 0.23 6.32
CA HIS A 144 -6.22 1.65 6.37
C HIS A 144 -5.44 2.04 5.12
N LEU A 145 -6.04 2.88 4.29
CA LEU A 145 -5.43 3.42 3.07
C LEU A 145 -4.66 4.70 3.37
N ASN A 146 -3.38 4.74 2.99
CA ASN A 146 -2.55 5.93 3.00
C ASN A 146 -2.09 6.24 1.57
N ILE A 147 -2.40 7.44 1.08
CA ILE A 147 -2.06 7.87 -0.28
C ILE A 147 -0.91 8.87 -0.25
N PHE A 148 0.05 8.69 -1.13
CA PHE A 148 1.21 9.56 -1.31
C PHE A 148 1.25 10.05 -2.75
N GLN A 149 1.61 11.31 -2.93
CA GLN A 149 1.86 11.88 -4.25
C GLN A 149 3.29 11.54 -4.67
N LEU A 150 3.44 11.17 -5.94
CA LEU A 150 4.72 10.94 -6.61
C LEU A 150 5.05 12.14 -7.49
N THR A 151 6.27 12.64 -7.35
CA THR A 151 6.81 13.69 -8.23
C THR A 151 8.13 13.18 -8.80
N VAL A 152 8.28 13.22 -10.13
CA VAL A 152 9.56 12.88 -10.76
C VAL A 152 10.61 13.92 -10.39
N THR A 153 11.81 13.49 -10.03
CA THR A 153 12.90 14.40 -9.69
C THR A 153 13.46 15.02 -10.98
N PRO A 154 13.43 16.36 -11.17
CA PRO A 154 14.02 16.98 -12.34
C PRO A 154 15.55 16.76 -12.33
N GLY A 155 16.11 16.22 -13.41
CA GLY A 155 17.57 16.13 -13.61
C GLY A 155 18.19 14.74 -13.78
N THR A 156 17.41 13.69 -14.05
CA THR A 156 17.95 12.34 -14.36
C THR A 156 17.72 11.88 -15.80
N MET A 157 17.30 12.78 -16.70
CA MET A 157 17.52 12.55 -18.12
C MET A 157 18.98 12.90 -18.39
N ALA A 158 19.81 11.86 -18.42
CA ALA A 158 21.19 11.96 -18.88
C ALA A 158 21.21 12.68 -20.22
N GLU A 159 22.09 13.67 -20.30
CA GLU A 159 22.62 14.19 -21.55
C GLU A 159 23.05 12.97 -22.40
N GLU A 160 22.32 12.69 -23.47
CA GLU A 160 22.91 11.92 -24.56
C GLU A 160 24.06 12.78 -25.09
N GLU A 161 25.28 12.33 -24.79
CA GLU A 161 26.52 12.77 -25.40
C GLU A 161 26.30 12.96 -26.90
N TYR A 162 26.28 14.23 -27.34
CA TYR A 162 26.43 14.56 -28.73
C TYR A 162 27.90 14.40 -29.08
N ASP A 163 28.35 13.16 -29.31
CA ASP A 163 29.64 12.89 -29.94
C ASP A 163 29.49 13.12 -31.45
N GLY A 164 29.40 14.41 -31.79
CA GLY A 164 29.35 14.91 -33.15
C GLY A 164 30.75 15.28 -33.61
N ASP A 165 31.54 14.24 -33.85
CA ASP A 165 32.79 14.22 -34.62
C ASP A 165 32.79 15.29 -35.74
N THR A 166 33.62 16.33 -35.60
CA THR A 166 33.99 17.21 -36.72
C THR A 166 35.41 16.86 -37.15
N GLY A 167 35.53 15.66 -37.69
CA GLY A 167 36.65 15.25 -38.52
C GLY A 167 36.53 15.79 -39.94
N VAL A 168 37.57 16.52 -40.34
CA VAL A 168 38.00 16.98 -41.68
C VAL A 168 37.42 18.31 -42.20
#